data_AF-A0A1G4Y0L2-F1
#
_entry.id   AF-A0A1G4Y0L2-F1
#
_cell.length_a   1.000
_cell.length_b   1.000
_cell.length_c   1.000
_cell.angle_alpha   90.00
_cell.angle_beta   90.00
_cell.angle_gamma   90.00
#
_symmetry.space_group_name_H-M   'P 1'
#
loop_
_entity.id
_entity.type
_entity.pdbx_description
1 polymer ?
#
loop_
_entity_poly.entity_id
_entity_poly.type
_entity_poly.pdbx_seq_one_letter_code
_entity_poly.pdbx_strand_id
1 'polypeptide(L)'
;MIKPLLIAFVPVALFLLVSTAVLSLSFMDIKYTYEPVLIGTHLDYLVDETYSMVWLFFATSNIAFIVIYIVFLLVFKRLSKKDQPVRSQ
;
A
#
# COMPACT_ATOMS: atom_id res chain seq x y z
N MET A 1 3.19 23.33 15.32
CA MET A 1 2.71 23.01 13.95
C MET A 1 3.06 21.60 13.45
N ILE A 2 3.92 20.83 14.13
CA ILE A 2 4.34 19.48 13.69
C ILE A 2 3.32 18.36 13.99
N LYS A 3 2.54 18.47 15.08
CA LYS A 3 1.56 17.45 15.50
C LYS A 3 0.51 17.03 14.45
N PRO A 4 -0.16 17.94 13.72
CA PRO A 4 -1.13 17.53 12.69
C PRO A 4 -0.47 16.86 11.48
N LEU A 5 0.78 17.25 11.16
CA LEU A 5 1.55 16.62 10.09
C LEU A 5 1.90 15.17 10.44
N LEU A 6 2.38 14.94 11.68
CA LEU A 6 2.65 13.60 12.20
C LEU A 6 1.42 12.69 12.12
N ILE A 7 0.25 13.18 12.52
CA ILE A 7 -0.99 12.40 12.49
C ILE A 7 -1.40 12.03 11.05
N ALA A 8 -1.14 12.91 10.07
CA ALA A 8 -1.38 12.60 8.66
C ALA A 8 -0.43 11.51 8.12
N PHE A 9 0.81 11.45 8.61
CA PHE A 9 1.79 10.44 8.18
C PHE A 9 1.57 9.05 8.79
N VAL A 10 0.89 8.95 9.95
CA VAL A 10 0.66 7.66 10.62
C VAL A 10 -0.07 6.63 9.73
N PRO A 11 -1.19 6.96 9.06
CA PRO A 11 -1.84 6.02 8.14
C PRO A 11 -0.94 5.54 7.00
N VAL A 12 -0.11 6.44 6.47
CA VAL A 12 0.81 6.11 5.36
C VAL A 12 1.90 5.16 5.85
N ALA A 13 2.52 5.47 6.99
CA ALA A 13 3.56 4.62 7.58
C ALA A 13 3.01 3.24 7.94
N LEU A 14 1.81 3.18 8.51
CA LEU A 14 1.16 1.92 8.88
C LEU A 14 0.79 1.09 7.64
N PHE A 15 0.26 1.72 6.59
CA PHE A 15 -0.02 1.03 5.33
C PHE A 15 1.26 0.49 4.68
N LEU A 16 2.32 1.29 4.58
CA LEU A 16 3.60 0.86 4.02
C LEU A 16 4.20 -0.30 4.81
N LEU A 17 4.13 -0.24 6.15
CA LEU A 17 4.61 -1.32 7.02
C LEU A 17 3.84 -2.62 6.76
N VAL A 18 2.51 -2.57 6.75
CA VAL A 18 1.67 -3.75 6.48
C VAL A 18 1.90 -4.28 5.06
N SER A 19 1.93 -3.39 4.07
CA SER A 19 2.15 -3.76 2.67
C SER A 19 3.51 -4.43 2.46
N THR A 20 4.57 -3.92 3.10
CA THR A 20 5.91 -4.49 3.04
C THR A 20 6.00 -5.82 3.79
N ALA A 21 5.32 -5.95 4.92
CA ALA A 21 5.25 -7.21 5.67
C ALA A 21 4.56 -8.30 4.85
N VAL A 22 3.42 -7.98 4.22
CA VAL A 22 2.71 -8.90 3.33
C VAL A 22 3.59 -9.31 2.15
N LEU A 23 4.25 -8.35 1.49
CA LEU A 23 5.20 -8.63 0.40
C LEU A 23 6.31 -9.60 0.84
N SER A 24 6.90 -9.34 2.00
CA SER A 24 7.99 -10.17 2.54
C SER A 24 7.51 -11.59 2.86
N LEU A 25 6.33 -11.73 3.47
CA LEU A 25 5.71 -13.03 3.75
C LEU A 25 5.38 -13.79 2.47
N SER A 26 4.84 -13.11 1.46
CA SER A 26 4.57 -13.72 0.15
C SER A 26 5.85 -14.21 -0.53
N PHE A 27 6.95 -13.44 -0.48
CA PHE A 27 8.22 -13.88 -1.04
C PHE A 27 8.83 -15.05 -0.28
N MET A 28 8.70 -15.08 1.05
CA MET A 28 9.11 -16.23 1.84
C MET A 28 8.30 -17.48 1.46
N ASP A 29 6.99 -17.33 1.29
CA ASP A 29 6.13 -18.46 0.91
C ASP A 29 6.50 -18.99 -0.50
N ILE A 30 6.71 -18.11 -1.48
CA ILE A 30 7.18 -18.51 -2.81
C ILE A 30 8.51 -19.26 -2.70
N LYS A 31 9.47 -18.71 -1.96
CA LYS A 31 10.83 -19.26 -1.82
C LYS A 31 10.88 -20.61 -1.10
N TYR A 32 10.08 -20.79 -0.05
CA TYR A 32 10.19 -21.96 0.81
C TYR A 32 9.14 -23.04 0.51
N THR A 33 8.05 -22.68 -0.18
CA THR A 33 6.97 -23.62 -0.51
C THR A 33 6.98 -23.99 -2.00
N TYR A 34 7.11 -23.01 -2.90
CA TYR A 34 6.90 -23.22 -4.34
C TYR A 34 8.19 -23.50 -5.10
N GLU A 35 9.25 -22.71 -4.86
CA GLU A 35 10.56 -22.89 -5.50
C GLU A 35 11.09 -24.34 -5.39
N PRO A 36 11.12 -24.99 -4.21
CA PRO A 36 11.71 -26.33 -4.08
C PRO A 36 10.93 -27.42 -4.83
N VAL A 37 9.66 -27.18 -5.13
CA VAL A 37 8.77 -28.14 -5.80
C VAL A 37 8.77 -27.96 -7.31
N LEU A 38 8.93 -26.72 -7.78
CA LEU A 38 8.75 -26.34 -9.18
C LEU A 38 10.07 -26.16 -9.94
N ILE A 39 11.14 -25.72 -9.26
CA ILE A 39 12.45 -25.53 -9.90
C ILE A 39 12.98 -26.86 -10.42
N GLY A 40 13.47 -26.86 -11.67
CA GLY A 40 13.96 -28.07 -12.35
C GLY A 40 12.86 -28.94 -12.96
N THR A 41 11.60 -28.51 -12.87
CA THR A 41 10.47 -29.13 -13.58
C THR A 41 10.08 -28.31 -14.83
N HIS A 42 9.15 -28.81 -15.63
CA HIS A 42 8.56 -28.06 -16.75
C HIS A 42 7.71 -26.85 -16.31
N LEU A 43 7.47 -26.71 -15.00
CA LEU A 43 6.65 -25.66 -14.39
C LEU A 43 7.48 -24.56 -13.71
N ASP A 44 8.81 -24.56 -13.88
CA ASP A 44 9.71 -23.58 -13.26
C ASP A 44 9.29 -22.13 -13.54
N TYR A 45 8.77 -21.85 -14.74
CA TYR A 45 8.26 -20.54 -15.13
C TYR A 45 7.15 -19.99 -14.20
N LEU A 46 6.41 -20.85 -13.51
CA LEU A 46 5.35 -20.43 -12.59
C LEU A 46 5.91 -19.73 -11.35
N VAL A 47 7.15 -20.04 -10.96
CA VAL A 47 7.82 -19.37 -9.83
C VAL A 47 8.01 -17.88 -10.15
N ASP A 48 8.61 -17.59 -11.31
CA ASP A 48 8.85 -16.22 -11.77
C ASP A 48 7.53 -15.46 -12.01
N GLU A 49 6.53 -16.12 -12.60
CA GLU A 49 5.21 -15.54 -12.80
C GLU A 49 4.55 -15.18 -11.45
N THR A 50 4.70 -16.03 -10.44
CA THR A 50 4.14 -15.79 -9.10
C THR A 50 4.85 -14.63 -8.41
N TYR A 51 6.19 -14.55 -8.49
CA TYR A 51 6.94 -13.38 -7.99
C TYR A 51 6.49 -12.09 -8.67
N SER A 52 6.30 -12.12 -9.99
CA SER A 52 5.83 -10.98 -10.78
C SER A 52 4.42 -10.54 -10.35
N MET A 53 3.50 -11.48 -10.16
CA MET A 53 2.13 -11.21 -9.70
C MET A 53 2.09 -10.57 -8.32
N VAL A 54 2.89 -11.08 -7.38
CA VAL A 54 3.00 -10.50 -6.02
C VAL A 54 3.56 -9.07 -6.09
N TRP A 55 4.59 -8.84 -6.90
CA TRP A 55 5.13 -7.50 -7.14
C TRP A 55 4.09 -6.54 -7.73
N LEU A 56 3.32 -7.00 -8.72
CA LEU A 56 2.28 -6.21 -9.38
C LEU A 56 1.16 -5.87 -8.40
N PHE A 57 0.76 -6.83 -7.55
CA PHE A 57 -0.23 -6.60 -6.51
C PHE A 57 0.24 -5.58 -5.48
N PHE A 58 1.51 -5.69 -5.03
CA PHE A 58 2.13 -4.71 -4.14
C PHE A 58 2.14 -3.31 -4.77
N ALA A 59 2.63 -3.17 -5.99
CA ALA A 59 2.69 -1.89 -6.68
C ALA A 59 1.29 -1.26 -6.86
N THR A 60 0.33 -2.06 -7.34
CA THR A 60 -1.05 -1.62 -7.58
C THR A 60 -1.72 -1.18 -6.28
N SER A 61 -1.55 -1.95 -5.20
CA SER A 61 -2.12 -1.63 -3.89
C SER A 61 -1.55 -0.33 -3.32
N ASN A 62 -0.24 -0.10 -3.48
CA ASN A 62 0.39 1.14 -3.05
C ASN A 62 -0.09 2.35 -3.85
N ILE A 63 -0.21 2.22 -5.18
CA ILE A 63 -0.76 3.29 -6.03
C ILE A 63 -2.21 3.60 -5.65
N ALA A 64 -3.04 2.56 -5.48
CA ALA A 64 -4.44 2.71 -5.10
C ALA A 64 -4.58 3.43 -3.75
N PHE A 65 -3.76 3.05 -2.77
CA PHE A 65 -3.73 3.72 -1.47
C PHE A 65 -3.37 5.21 -1.58
N ILE A 66 -2.33 5.55 -2.35
CA ILE A 66 -1.94 6.96 -2.57
C ILE A 66 -3.09 7.76 -3.17
N VAL A 67 -3.76 7.23 -4.20
CA VAL A 67 -4.89 7.91 -4.86
C VAL A 67 -6.03 8.13 -3.88
N ILE A 68 -6.45 7.08 -3.15
CA ILE A 68 -7.53 7.17 -2.16
C ILE A 68 -7.18 8.17 -1.06
N TYR A 69 -5.93 8.14 -0.58
CA TYR A 69 -5.47 9.02 0.47
C TYR A 69 -5.45 10.50 0.04
N ILE A 70 -5.01 10.80 -1.19
CA ILE A 70 -5.07 12.15 -1.75
C ILE A 70 -6.52 12.63 -1.88
N VAL A 71 -7.41 11.80 -2.43
CA VAL A 71 -8.84 12.13 -2.55
C VAL A 71 -9.44 12.41 -1.17
N PHE A 72 -9.13 11.58 -0.18
CA PHE A 72 -9.58 11.77 1.19
C PHE A 72 -9.12 13.13 1.76
N LEU A 73 -7.83 13.47 1.62
CA LEU A 73 -7.30 14.77 2.06
C LEU A 73 -7.98 15.95 1.35
N LEU A 74 -8.24 15.84 0.04
CA LEU A 74 -8.93 16.89 -0.72
C LEU A 74 -10.37 17.08 -0.27
N VAL A 75 -11.11 15.99 -0.05
CA VAL A 75 -12.50 16.04 0.46
C VAL A 75 -12.53 16.64 1.86
N PHE A 76 -11.66 16.18 2.76
CA PHE A 76 -11.60 16.69 4.13
C PHE A 76 -11.24 18.18 4.18
N LYS A 77 -10.28 18.62 3.34
CA LYS A 77 -9.92 20.03 3.19
C LYS A 77 -11.09 20.88 2.66
N ARG A 78 -11.91 20.35 1.75
CA ARG A 78 -13.10 21.05 1.24
C ARG A 78 -14.20 21.16 2.31
N LEU A 79 -14.46 20.10 3.07
CA LEU A 79 -15.45 20.11 4.15
C LEU A 79 -15.05 21.05 5.28
N SER A 80 -13.78 21.01 5.71
CA SER A 80 -13.26 21.91 6.75
C SER A 80 -13.35 23.40 6.39
N LYS A 81 -13.34 23.75 5.10
CA LYS A 81 -13.59 25.13 4.63
C LYS A 81 -15.07 25.53 4.64
N LYS A 82 -15.97 24.57 4.50
CA LYS A 82 -17.43 24.81 4.46
C LYS A 82 -18.00 25.00 5.87
N ASP A 83 -17.38 24.39 6.87
CA ASP A 83 -17.76 24.48 8.29
C ASP A 83 -17.08 25.63 9.04
N GLN A 84 -16.31 26.50 8.37
CA GLN A 84 -15.95 27.79 8.95
C GLN A 84 -17.15 28.74 8.76
N PRO A 85 -17.96 29.02 9.80
CA PRO A 85 -18.88 30.14 9.70
C PRO A 85 -18.04 31.37 9.40
N VAL A 86 -18.52 32.16 8.44
CA VAL A 86 -18.10 33.55 8.26
C VAL A 86 -18.32 34.25 9.60
N ARG A 87 -17.32 34.20 10.47
CA ARG A 87 -17.30 35.00 11.69
C ARG A 87 -16.93 36.41 11.23
N SER A 88 -18.00 37.17 11.00
CA SER A 88 -18.12 38.59 11.27
C SER A 88 -16.97 39.47 10.78
N GLN A 89 -17.19 40.18 9.68
CA GLN A 89 -17.24 41.64 9.71
C GLN A 89 -18.42 42.11 8.87
#